data_AF-A0A926KIW1-F1
#
_entry.id   AF-A0A926KIW1-F1
#
_cell.length_a   1.000
_cell.length_b   1.000
_cell.length_c   1.000
_cell.angle_alpha   90.00
_cell.angle_beta   90.00
_cell.angle_gamma   90.00
#
_symmetry.space_group_name_H-M   'P 1'
#
loop_
_entity.id
_entity.type
_entity.pdbx_description
1 polymer ?
#
loop_
_entity_poly.entity_id
_entity_poly.type
_entity_poly.pdbx_seq_one_letter_code
_entity_poly.pdbx_strand_id
1 'polypeptide(L)' 'MPQVTAKKKCCKKATRCKKCPVVLSRLSKRGHAERHSRRKYTLHGKVPKKVWKVARVR' A
#
# COMPACT_ATOMS: atom_id res chain seq x y z
N MET A 1 -6.97 11.67 7.63
CA MET A 1 -6.64 10.35 7.03
C MET A 1 -5.15 10.07 7.17
N PRO A 2 -4.71 8.85 7.51
CA PRO A 2 -3.29 8.58 7.73
C PRO A 2 -2.51 8.61 6.42
N GLN A 3 -1.54 9.53 6.34
CA GLN A 3 -0.58 9.60 5.24
C GLN A 3 0.52 8.56 5.43
N VAL A 4 0.84 7.82 4.36
CA VAL A 4 1.85 6.77 4.34
C VAL A 4 2.88 7.05 3.26
N THR A 5 4.15 7.08 3.66
CA THR A 5 5.27 7.14 2.74
C THR A 5 5.69 5.74 2.31
N ALA A 6 5.67 5.51 1.00
CA ALA A 6 6.15 4.29 0.37
C ALA A 6 7.68 4.20 0.45
N LYS A 7 8.19 2.98 0.65
CA LYS A 7 9.63 2.70 0.56
C LYS A 7 10.16 2.99 -0.85
N LYS A 8 11.44 3.37 -0.94
CA LYS A 8 12.13 3.62 -2.22
C LYS A 8 12.18 2.37 -3.11
N LYS A 9 12.38 1.18 -2.52
CA LYS A 9 12.50 -0.10 -3.21
C LYS A 9 11.51 -1.13 -2.66
N CYS A 10 11.10 -2.07 -3.51
CA CYS A 10 10.29 -3.21 -3.08
C CYS A 10 11.12 -4.11 -2.15
N CYS A 11 10.47 -4.56 -1.08
CA CYS A 11 11.04 -5.37 -0.01
C CYS A 11 11.44 -6.79 -0.46
N LYS A 12 10.96 -7.26 -1.62
CA LYS A 12 11.19 -8.62 -2.20
C LYS A 12 10.91 -9.83 -1.28
N LYS A 13 10.47 -9.63 -0.04
CA LYS A 13 10.03 -10.68 0.89
C LYS A 13 8.84 -11.46 0.34
N ALA A 14 8.71 -12.72 0.75
CA ALA A 14 7.58 -13.60 0.40
C ALA A 14 6.23 -12.93 0.65
N THR A 15 6.06 -12.30 1.82
CA THR A 15 4.98 -11.35 2.09
C THR A 15 5.52 -9.91 2.04
N ARG A 16 5.03 -9.08 1.12
CA ARG A 16 5.44 -7.67 1.01
C ARG A 16 5.01 -6.88 2.25
N CYS A 17 5.80 -5.88 2.67
CA CYS A 17 5.50 -5.06 3.85
C CYS A 17 4.41 -4.00 3.58
N LYS A 18 3.79 -3.48 4.64
CA LYS A 18 2.72 -2.46 4.55
C LYS A 18 3.13 -1.18 3.79
N LYS A 19 4.41 -0.81 3.86
CA LYS A 19 4.99 0.39 3.22
C LYS A 19 5.58 0.11 1.84
N CYS A 20 5.39 -1.10 1.27
CA CYS A 20 5.99 -1.42 -0.02
C CYS A 20 5.24 -0.69 -1.16
N PRO A 21 5.98 -0.11 -2.13
CA PRO A 21 5.38 0.71 -3.20
C PRO A 21 4.37 -0.08 -4.04
N VAL A 22 4.60 -1.37 -4.25
CA VAL A 22 3.65 -2.27 -4.95
C VAL A 22 2.37 -2.46 -4.14
N VAL A 23 2.48 -2.63 -2.82
CA VAL A 23 1.31 -2.84 -1.94
C VAL A 23 0.44 -1.58 -1.93
N LEU A 24 1.06 -0.41 -1.79
CA LEU A 24 0.36 0.88 -1.82
C LEU A 24 -0.23 1.18 -3.19
N SER A 25 0.47 0.83 -4.27
CA SER A 25 -0.09 0.92 -5.63
C SER A 25 -1.29 -0.01 -5.84
N ARG A 26 -1.25 -1.25 -5.33
CA ARG A 26 -2.39 -2.18 -5.36
C ARG A 26 -3.57 -1.70 -4.52
N LEU A 27 -3.30 -1.13 -3.34
CA LEU A 27 -4.33 -0.52 -2.51
C LEU A 27 -4.98 0.67 -3.21
N SER A 28 -4.18 1.47 -3.93
CA SER A 28 -4.68 2.61 -4.68
C SER A 28 -5.54 2.20 -5.87
N LYS A 29 -5.10 1.20 -6.65
CA LYS A 29 -5.92 0.61 -7.72
C LYS A 29 -7.26 0.04 -7.26
N ARG A 30 -7.37 -0.32 -5.97
CA ARG A 30 -8.61 -0.85 -5.37
C ARG A 30 -9.46 0.23 -4.69
N GLY A 31 -9.11 1.50 -4.83
CA GLY A 31 -9.84 2.62 -4.21
C GLY A 31 -9.64 2.74 -2.69
N HIS A 32 -8.72 1.99 -2.09
CA HIS A 32 -8.44 2.05 -0.65
C HIS A 32 -7.30 3.02 -0.30
N ALA A 33 -6.64 3.60 -1.31
CA ALA A 33 -5.59 4.58 -1.12
C ALA A 33 -5.57 5.62 -2.25
N GLU A 34 -5.38 6.88 -1.89
CA GLU A 34 -5.11 7.95 -2.85
C GLU A 34 -3.61 8.11 -3.02
N ARG A 35 -3.16 8.31 -4.25
CA ARG A 35 -1.74 8.55 -4.54
C ARG A 35 -1.52 10.03 -4.82
N HIS A 36 -0.96 10.75 -3.86
CA HIS A 36 -0.63 12.17 -4.05
C HIS A 36 0.73 12.38 -4.73
N SER A 37 1.68 11.44 -4.60
CA SER A 37 2.97 11.57 -5.27
C SER A 37 3.62 10.23 -5.58
N ARG A 38 4.86 10.26 -6.11
CA ARG A 38 5.61 9.04 -6.42
C ARG A 38 5.76 8.11 -5.21
N ARG A 39 5.77 8.66 -3.99
CA ARG A 39 5.89 7.89 -2.74
C ARG A 39 4.88 8.28 -1.66
N LYS A 40 4.08 9.33 -1.81
CA LYS A 40 3.08 9.72 -0.82
C LYS A 40 1.73 9.12 -1.19
N TYR A 41 1.17 8.34 -0.27
CA TYR A 41 -0.16 7.76 -0.37
C TYR A 41 -0.98 8.18 0.85
N THR A 42 -2.27 8.41 0.66
CA THR A 42 -3.22 8.61 1.76
C THR A 42 -4.12 7.38 1.81
N LEU A 43 -4.21 6.71 2.94
CA LEU A 43 -5.13 5.58 3.07
C LEU A 43 -6.53 6.10 3.39
N HIS A 44 -7.52 5.68 2.60
CA HIS A 44 -8.92 5.96 2.89
C HIS A 44 -9.37 5.06 4.06
N GLY A 45 -9.30 5.61 5.27
CA GLY A 45 -9.86 5.00 6.49
C GLY A 45 -9.34 3.60 6.84
N LYS A 46 -10.21 2.78 7.44
CA LYS A 46 -9.91 1.41 7.87
C LYS A 46 -9.86 0.48 6.66
N VAL A 47 -8.67 0.31 6.09
CA VAL A 47 -8.43 -0.73 5.07
C VAL A 47 -8.70 -2.12 5.66
N PRO A 48 -9.58 -2.94 5.08
CA PRO A 48 -9.91 -4.27 5.60
C PRO A 48 -8.68 -5.18 5.69
N LYS A 49 -8.63 -6.04 6.72
CA LYS A 49 -7.55 -7.03 6.89
C LYS A 49 -7.42 -7.96 5.66
N LYS A 50 -8.54 -8.30 5.00
CA LYS A 50 -8.58 -9.10 3.76
C LYS A 50 -7.83 -8.40 2.62
N VAL A 51 -8.10 -7.11 2.42
CA VAL A 51 -7.45 -6.29 1.37
C VAL A 51 -5.95 -6.22 1.62
N TRP A 52 -5.53 -6.05 2.87
CA TRP A 52 -4.11 -6.08 3.26
C TRP A 52 -3.44 -7.42 2.94
N LYS A 53 -4.10 -8.55 3.21
CA LYS A 53 -3.54 -9.88 2.89
C LYS A 53 -3.30 -10.00 1.39
N VAL A 54 -4.32 -9.73 0.57
CA VAL A 54 -4.22 -9.85 -0.89
C VAL A 54 -3.20 -8.88 -1.49
N ALA A 55 -3.15 -7.63 -1.00
CA ALA A 55 -2.18 -6.66 -1.51
C ALA A 55 -0.72 -7.05 -1.22
N ARG A 56 -0.46 -7.82 -0.15
CA ARG A 56 0.89 -8.24 0.28
C ARG A 56 1.39 -9.56 -0.33
N VAL A 57 0.51 -10.40 -0.88
CA VAL A 57 0.91 -11.60 -1.62
C VAL A 57 1.81 -11.20 -2.79
N ARG A 58 2.82 -12.00 -3.13
CA ARG A 58 3.70 -11.68 -4.26
C ARG A 58 2.90 -11.64 -5.56
#